data_AF-A0A1I6KPQ6-F1
#
_entry.id   AF-A0A1I6KPQ6-F1
#
_cell.length_a   1.000
_cell.length_b   1.000
_cell.length_c   1.000
_cell.angle_alpha   90.00
_cell.angle_beta   90.00
_cell.angle_gamma   90.00
#
_symmetry.space_group_name_H-M   'P 1'
#
loop_
_entity.id
_entity.type
_entity.pdbx_description
1 polymer ?
#
loop_
_entity_poly.entity_id
_entity_poly.type
_entity_poly.pdbx_seq_one_letter_code
_entity_poly.pdbx_strand_id
1 'polypeptide(L)'
;MKTIITTSGDFLTGTEIADAVTAYALALARVRALDVVDIPFVAEDGSFQRAQFRIGWHERTAVTTEGRTVEELMEIDTTLELHAKSRSTALGRDAGVRGRPADSRQDTNWDEII
;
A
#
# COMPACT_ATOMS: atom_id res chain seq x y z
N MET A 1 2.15 19.55 -5.19
CA MET A 1 2.93 19.00 -4.06
C MET A 1 2.02 18.65 -2.90
N LYS A 2 2.31 17.55 -2.22
CA LYS A 2 1.54 17.04 -1.08
C LYS A 2 2.51 16.59 0.02
N THR A 3 2.07 16.71 1.27
CA THR A 3 2.85 16.27 2.43
C THR A 3 2.21 15.01 3.00
N ILE A 4 2.99 13.93 3.10
CA ILE A 4 2.58 12.69 3.75
C ILE A 4 3.00 12.77 5.21
N ILE A 5 2.01 12.75 6.10
CA ILE A 5 2.18 12.81 7.55
C ILE A 5 2.07 11.40 8.09
N THR A 6 3.11 10.96 8.79
CA THR A 6 3.22 9.62 9.38
C THR A 6 3.67 9.70 10.83
N THR A 7 3.67 8.57 11.54
CA THR A 7 4.30 8.51 12.88
C THR A 7 5.81 8.74 12.82
N SER A 8 6.44 8.50 11.67
CA SER A 8 7.88 8.68 11.45
C SER A 8 8.28 10.11 11.10
N GLY A 9 7.31 10.97 10.76
CA GLY A 9 7.54 12.35 10.33
C GLY A 9 6.69 12.76 9.12
N ASP A 10 7.01 13.94 8.61
CA ASP A 10 6.29 14.62 7.53
C ASP A 10 7.18 14.69 6.27
N PHE A 11 6.66 14.23 5.14
CA PHE A 11 7.42 14.10 3.91
C PHE A 11 6.73 14.85 2.76
N LEU A 12 7.31 15.97 2.34
CA LEU A 12 6.84 16.75 1.20
C LEU A 12 7.26 16.07 -0.11
N THR A 13 6.30 15.65 -0.92
CA THR A 13 6.55 14.93 -2.18
C THR A 13 5.61 15.40 -3.29
N GLY A 14 5.80 14.82 -4.48
CA GLY A 14 4.93 15.04 -5.64
C GLY A 14 3.49 14.61 -5.38
N THR A 15 2.55 15.28 -6.02
CA THR A 15 1.13 14.94 -5.90
C THR A 15 0.85 13.50 -6.32
N GLU A 16 1.42 13.08 -7.45
CA GLU A 16 1.25 11.71 -7.98
C GLU A 16 1.82 10.66 -7.03
N ILE A 17 2.99 10.93 -6.43
CA ILE A 17 3.65 10.02 -5.49
C ILE A 17 2.78 9.88 -4.23
N ALA A 18 2.31 10.99 -3.67
CA ALA A 18 1.44 10.97 -2.50
C ALA A 18 0.11 10.24 -2.77
N ASP A 19 -0.47 10.41 -3.95
CA ASP A 19 -1.69 9.70 -4.35
C ASP A 19 -1.45 8.21 -4.55
N ALA A 20 -0.30 7.82 -5.13
CA ALA A 20 0.09 6.42 -5.27
C ALA A 20 0.33 5.74 -3.93
N VAL A 21 1.01 6.40 -2.97
CA VAL A 21 1.20 5.91 -1.61
C VAL A 21 -0.15 5.71 -0.91
N THR A 22 -1.06 6.69 -1.03
CA THR A 22 -2.39 6.62 -0.42
C THR A 22 -3.21 5.46 -0.98
N ALA A 23 -3.20 5.28 -2.31
CA ALA A 23 -3.88 4.18 -2.98
C ALA A 23 -3.30 2.82 -2.55
N TYR A 24 -1.98 2.73 -2.36
CA TYR A 24 -1.35 1.50 -1.90
C TYR A 24 -1.67 1.19 -0.43
N ALA A 25 -1.58 2.18 0.45
CA ALA A 25 -1.92 2.05 1.87
C ALA A 25 -3.36 1.57 2.05
N LEU A 26 -4.30 2.11 1.27
CA LEU A 26 -5.70 1.68 1.28
C LEU A 26 -5.87 0.23 0.82
N ALA A 27 -5.13 -0.20 -0.21
CA ALA A 27 -5.15 -1.57 -0.69
C ALA A 27 -4.65 -2.55 0.39
N LEU A 28 -3.54 -2.21 1.07
CA LEU A 28 -2.99 -2.98 2.19
C LEU A 28 -3.94 -3.05 3.38
N ALA A 29 -4.57 -1.93 3.75
CA ALA A 29 -5.56 -1.91 4.82
C ALA A 29 -6.75 -2.83 4.54
N ARG A 30 -7.23 -2.91 3.29
CA ARG A 30 -8.34 -3.80 2.91
C ARG A 30 -8.02 -5.28 3.07
N VAL A 31 -6.75 -5.67 3.02
CA VAL A 31 -6.29 -7.05 3.21
C VAL A 31 -5.63 -7.28 4.56
N ARG A 32 -5.71 -6.31 5.48
CA ARG A 32 -5.08 -6.34 6.80
C ARG A 32 -3.56 -6.59 6.75
N ALA A 33 -2.89 -6.08 5.73
CA ALA A 33 -1.46 -6.19 5.54
C ALA A 33 -0.73 -4.88 5.79
N LEU A 34 0.58 -4.97 5.93
CA LEU A 34 1.52 -3.87 6.05
C LEU A 34 2.62 -4.04 5.01
N ASP A 35 3.16 -2.93 4.51
CA ASP A 35 4.38 -2.93 3.70
C ASP A 35 5.25 -1.71 4.02
N VAL A 36 6.50 -1.74 3.58
CA VAL A 36 7.46 -0.64 3.65
C VAL A 36 7.56 0.02 2.28
N VAL A 37 7.31 1.33 2.23
CA VAL A 37 7.54 2.14 1.02
C VAL A 37 8.81 2.96 1.17
N ASP A 38 9.45 3.20 0.03
CA ASP A 38 10.58 4.10 -0.12
C ASP A 38 10.21 5.13 -1.21
N ILE A 39 10.15 6.40 -0.83
CA ILE A 39 9.71 7.48 -1.71
C ILE A 39 10.68 8.65 -1.68
N PRO A 40 10.81 9.40 -2.79
CA PRO A 40 11.55 10.65 -2.78
C PRO A 40 10.74 11.74 -2.07
N PHE A 41 11.42 12.60 -1.33
CA PHE A 41 10.85 13.78 -0.69
C PHE A 41 11.80 14.97 -0.79
N VAL A 42 11.24 16.18 -0.65
CA VAL A 42 11.99 17.44 -0.61
C VAL A 42 12.28 17.76 0.85
N ALA A 43 13.57 17.80 1.21
CA ALA A 43 14.02 18.20 2.54
C ALA A 43 13.90 19.72 2.76
N GLU A 44 14.06 20.18 4.00
CA GLU A 44 13.93 21.60 4.36
C GLU A 44 14.93 22.51 3.63
N ASP A 45 16.10 21.96 3.27
CA ASP A 45 17.15 22.64 2.50
C ASP A 45 16.86 22.68 0.99
N GLY A 46 15.73 22.13 0.55
CA GLY A 46 15.34 22.01 -0.85
C GLY A 46 16.02 20.86 -1.60
N SER A 47 16.85 20.05 -0.94
CA SER A 47 17.45 18.87 -1.55
C SER A 47 16.44 17.73 -1.70
N PHE A 48 16.68 16.88 -2.71
CA PHE A 48 15.92 15.64 -2.89
C PHE A 48 16.56 14.52 -2.08
N GLN A 49 15.77 13.91 -1.19
CA GLN A 49 16.17 12.79 -0.35
C GLN A 49 15.14 11.65 -0.45
N ARG A 50 15.44 10.51 0.18
CA ARG A 50 14.55 9.34 0.21
C ARG A 50 14.11 9.03 1.62
N ALA A 51 12.83 8.70 1.79
CA ALA A 51 12.22 8.35 3.05
C ALA A 51 11.64 6.94 2.98
N GLN A 52 11.97 6.13 3.99
CA GLN A 52 11.44 4.78 4.13
C GLN A 52 10.53 4.68 5.36
N PHE A 53 9.29 4.25 5.18
CA PHE A 53 8.33 4.09 6.27
C PHE A 53 7.26 3.03 5.97
N ARG A 54 6.58 2.57 7.02
CA ARG A 54 5.51 1.56 6.92
C ARG A 54 4.17 2.20 6.58
N ILE A 55 3.37 1.48 5.80
CA ILE A 55 1.99 1.85 5.45
C ILE A 55 1.06 0.63 5.52
N GLY A 56 -0.25 0.88 5.63
CA GLY A 56 -1.28 -0.15 5.57
C GLY A 56 -2.09 -0.30 6.85
N TRP A 57 -2.41 -1.54 7.21
CA TRP A 57 -3.33 -1.87 8.30
C TRP A 57 -2.84 -1.37 9.67
N HIS A 58 -3.65 -0.55 10.34
CA HIS A 58 -3.33 0.15 11.60
C HIS A 58 -2.22 1.22 11.55
N GLU A 59 -1.58 1.45 10.40
CA GLU A 59 -0.67 2.60 10.27
C GLU A 59 -1.47 3.88 10.02
N ARG A 60 -1.13 4.94 10.74
CA ARG A 60 -1.75 6.25 10.58
C ARG A 60 -0.98 7.05 9.53
N THR A 61 -1.62 7.27 8.39
CA THR A 61 -1.10 8.11 7.32
C THR A 61 -2.14 9.16 6.98
N ALA A 62 -1.75 10.43 6.95
CA ALA A 62 -2.56 11.52 6.44
C ALA A 62 -1.82 12.22 5.30
N VAL A 63 -2.56 12.82 4.37
CA VAL A 63 -1.99 13.57 3.26
C VAL A 63 -2.62 14.95 3.22
N THR A 64 -1.78 15.98 3.19
CA THR A 64 -2.20 17.37 3.04
C THR A 64 -1.71 17.92 1.70
N THR A 65 -2.51 18.77 1.08
CA THR A 65 -2.10 19.46 -0.15
C THR A 65 -1.44 20.78 0.22
N GLU A 66 -0.21 21.00 -0.28
CA GLU A 66 0.48 22.27 -0.10
C GLU A 66 0.41 23.10 -1.39
N GLY A 67 0.01 24.37 -1.26
CA GLY A 67 -0.08 25.33 -2.36
C GLY A 67 1.27 25.96 -2.75
N ARG A 68 2.40 25.27 -2.54
CA ARG A 68 3.72 25.78 -2.91
C ARG A 68 3.94 25.70 -4.42
N THR A 69 4.38 26.81 -5.01
CA THR A 69 4.64 27.01 -6.44
C THR A 69 6.02 26.53 -6.91
N VAL A 70 6.59 25.53 -6.23
CA VAL A 70 7.89 24.96 -6.62
C VAL A 70 7.65 23.85 -7.65
N GLU A 71 8.60 23.64 -8.56
CA GLU A 71 8.56 22.56 -9.55
C GLU A 71 8.25 21.23 -8.88
N GLU A 72 7.25 20.52 -9.41
CA GLU A 72 6.71 19.33 -8.78
C GLU A 72 7.69 18.16 -8.88
N LEU A 73 7.95 17.49 -7.75
CA LEU A 73 8.79 16.30 -7.72
C LEU A 73 8.09 15.14 -8.42
N MET A 74 8.56 14.80 -9.63
CA MET A 74 8.03 13.68 -10.40
C MET A 74 9.08 12.57 -10.50
N GLU A 75 8.75 11.38 -9.98
CA GLU A 75 9.55 10.17 -10.16
C GLU A 75 8.65 9.05 -10.72
N ILE A 76 8.61 8.96 -12.05
CA ILE A 76 7.66 8.10 -12.79
C ILE A 76 7.78 6.63 -12.37
N ASP A 77 9.01 6.13 -12.20
CA ASP A 77 9.26 4.73 -11.85
C ASP A 77 8.67 4.37 -10.47
N THR A 78 8.88 5.25 -9.47
CA THR A 78 8.28 5.08 -8.13
C THR A 78 6.75 5.11 -8.20
N THR A 79 6.16 6.04 -8.97
CA THR A 79 4.70 6.11 -9.16
C THR A 79 4.15 4.82 -9.79
N LEU A 80 4.82 4.30 -10.82
CA LEU A 80 4.43 3.06 -11.50
C LEU A 80 4.55 1.84 -10.60
N GLU A 81 5.63 1.73 -9.82
CA GLU A 81 5.85 0.64 -8.88
C GLU A 81 4.75 0.58 -7.81
N LEU A 82 4.42 1.73 -7.20
CA LEU A 82 3.38 1.83 -6.18
C LEU A 82 2.01 1.43 -6.74
N HIS A 83 1.66 1.87 -7.95
CA HIS A 83 0.43 1.45 -8.60
C HIS A 83 0.41 -0.04 -8.94
N ALA A 84 1.55 -0.63 -9.35
CA ALA A 84 1.66 -2.05 -9.60
C ALA A 84 1.43 -2.87 -8.33
N LYS A 85 2.05 -2.48 -7.20
CA LYS A 85 1.87 -3.11 -5.88
C LYS A 85 0.42 -2.99 -5.38
N SER A 86 -0.21 -1.83 -5.61
CA SER A 86 -1.62 -1.63 -5.24
C SER A 86 -2.55 -2.60 -6.00
N ARG A 87 -2.37 -2.74 -7.32
CA ARG A 87 -3.16 -3.67 -8.15
C ARG A 87 -2.96 -5.12 -7.77
N SER A 88 -1.72 -5.56 -7.55
CA SER A 88 -1.43 -6.95 -7.17
C SER A 88 -2.07 -7.32 -5.83
N THR A 89 -2.03 -6.40 -4.86
CA THR A 89 -2.65 -6.56 -3.55
C THR A 89 -4.18 -6.69 -3.65
N ALA A 90 -4.81 -5.90 -4.53
CA ALA A 90 -6.24 -6.00 -4.78
C ALA A 90 -6.63 -7.35 -5.41
N LEU A 91 -5.86 -7.82 -6.39
CA LEU A 91 -6.10 -9.09 -7.09
C LEU A 91 -5.88 -10.33 -6.20
N GLY A 92 -4.93 -10.28 -5.25
CA GLY A 92 -4.68 -11.38 -4.32
C GLY A 92 -5.89 -11.75 -3.44
N ARG A 93 -6.79 -10.79 -3.16
CA ARG A 93 -8.04 -11.03 -2.43
C ARG A 93 -9.07 -11.81 -3.27
N ASP A 94 -9.19 -11.50 -4.55
CA ASP A 94 -10.17 -12.17 -5.43
C ASP A 94 -9.81 -13.63 -5.70
N ALA A 95 -8.51 -13.96 -5.69
CA ALA A 95 -8.04 -15.33 -5.75
C ALA A 95 -8.30 -16.11 -4.44
N GLY A 96 -8.16 -15.46 -3.29
CA GLY A 96 -8.41 -16.06 -1.96
C GLY A 96 -9.89 -16.31 -1.64
N VAL A 97 -10.82 -15.59 -2.28
CA VAL A 97 -12.27 -15.75 -2.06
C VAL A 97 -12.88 -16.89 -2.90
N ARG A 98 -12.28 -17.29 -4.02
CA ARG A 98 -12.78 -18.40 -4.86
C ARG A 98 -12.22 -19.79 -4.49
N GLY A 99 -11.33 -19.87 -3.51
CA GLY A 99 -10.54 -21.07 -3.21
C GLY A 99 -10.98 -21.88 -2.00
N ARG A 100 -12.26 -21.94 -1.63
CA ARG A 100 -12.74 -22.93 -0.64
C ARG A 100 -13.50 -24.05 -1.37
N PRO A 101 -12.84 -25.16 -1.76
CA PRO A 101 -13.57 -26.34 -2.20
C PRO A 101 -14.43 -26.83 -1.03
N ALA A 102 -15.67 -27.17 -1.35
CA ALA A 102 -16.63 -27.71 -0.40
C ALA A 102 -16.04 -28.96 0.26
N ASP A 103 -16.15 -28.96 1.59
CA ASP A 103 -15.92 -30.08 2.50
C ASP A 103 -16.49 -31.40 1.94
N SER A 104 -15.61 -32.26 1.46
CA SER A 104 -15.91 -33.68 1.25
C SER A 104 -15.66 -34.41 2.57
N ARG A 105 -16.65 -34.34 3.46
CA ARG A 105 -16.88 -35.39 4.45
C ARG A 105 -17.04 -36.70 3.68
N GLN A 106 -15.97 -37.49 3.64
CA GLN A 106 -16.09 -38.91 3.36
C GLN A 106 -16.77 -39.53 4.56
N ASP A 107 -18.06 -39.82 4.40
CA ASP A 107 -18.77 -40.81 5.19
C ASP A 107 -18.01 -42.13 5.06
N THR A 108 -17.05 -42.36 5.96
CA THR A 108 -16.49 -43.69 6.16
C THR A 108 -17.53 -44.45 6.95
N ASN A 109 -18.37 -45.17 6.21
CA ASN A 109 -19.23 -46.21 6.72
C ASN A 109 -18.36 -47.28 7.38
N TRP A 110 -18.45 -47.40 8.71
CA TRP A 110 -17.67 -48.36 9.51
C TRP A 110 -18.37 -49.72 9.70
N ASP A 111 -19.50 -49.97 9.04
CA ASP A 111 -20.35 -51.15 9.32
C ASP A 111 -20.11 -52.39 8.43
N GLU A 112 -18.99 -52.52 7.72
CA GLU A 112 -18.64 -53.78 7.00
C GLU A 112 -17.34 -54.43 7.50
N ILE A 113 -17.17 -54.51 8.83
CA ILE A 113 -16.25 -55.48 9.44
C ILE A 113 -17.06 -56.40 10.35
N ILE A 114 -17.59 -57.50 9.78
CA ILE A 114 -17.84 -58.78 10.47
C ILE A 114 -17.44 -59.91 9.54
#